data_AF-A0A6A6M470-F1
#
_entry.id   AF-A0A6A6M470-F1
#
_cell.length_a   1.000
_cell.length_b   1.000
_cell.length_c   1.000
_cell.angle_alpha   90.00
_cell.angle_beta   90.00
_cell.angle_gamma   90.00
#
_symmetry.space_group_name_H-M   'P 1'
#
loop_
_entity.id
_entity.type
_entity.pdbx_description
1 polymer ?
#
loop_
_entity_poly.entity_id
_entity_poly.type
_entity_poly.pdbx_seq_one_letter_code
_entity_poly.pdbx_strand_id
1 'polypeptide(L)'
;MKSAGNFSETGLATIPVNPANFPGLNTLGMSFVRADLKAGAINPPHFHPRATEITLCGARKCLFRGLAHFQMNVGDKPSTVFGSFNGQNPGSQKIPTAIFGSGIDDELLEKAFGLSPKQIGMLKEGLIPKG
;
A
#
# COMPACT_ATOMS: atom_id res chain seq x y z
N MET A 1 -15.67 -15.27 -9.67
CA MET A 1 -14.89 -14.40 -8.77
C MET A 1 -15.07 -12.95 -9.24
N LYS A 2 -15.31 -11.96 -8.37
CA LYS A 2 -15.42 -10.55 -8.82
C LYS A 2 -14.15 -10.14 -9.58
N SER A 3 -14.29 -9.28 -10.60
CA SER A 3 -13.15 -8.72 -11.35
C SER A 3 -12.21 -7.94 -10.42
N ALA A 4 -10.95 -7.80 -10.83
CA ALA A 4 -10.04 -6.88 -10.17
C ALA A 4 -10.63 -5.46 -10.20
N GLY A 5 -10.35 -4.67 -9.16
CA GLY A 5 -10.68 -3.24 -9.17
C GLY A 5 -9.85 -2.46 -10.19
N ASN A 6 -9.99 -1.14 -10.22
CA ASN A 6 -9.17 -0.29 -11.07
C ASN A 6 -7.72 -0.29 -10.57
N PHE A 7 -6.78 -0.59 -11.47
CA PHE A 7 -5.35 -0.58 -11.14
C PHE A 7 -4.82 0.85 -11.06
N SER A 8 -4.05 1.13 -10.01
CA SER A 8 -3.22 2.32 -9.88
C SER A 8 -2.00 2.28 -10.80
N GLU A 9 -1.25 3.39 -10.86
CA GLU A 9 0.01 3.49 -11.61
C GLU A 9 1.06 2.47 -11.16
N THR A 10 1.05 2.07 -9.89
CA THR A 10 1.96 1.02 -9.39
C THR A 10 1.53 -0.39 -9.79
N GLY A 11 0.42 -0.52 -10.53
CA GLY A 11 -0.15 -1.80 -10.96
C GLY A 11 -0.89 -2.56 -9.86
N LEU A 12 -1.23 -1.89 -8.75
CA LEU A 12 -2.02 -2.41 -7.63
C LEU A 12 -3.49 -1.99 -7.76
N ALA A 13 -4.42 -2.93 -7.60
CA ALA A 13 -5.83 -2.68 -7.37
C ALA A 13 -6.24 -3.23 -6.00
N THR A 14 -7.07 -2.51 -5.25
CA THR A 14 -7.56 -2.99 -3.94
C THR A 14 -9.08 -2.92 -3.85
N ILE A 15 -9.65 -3.91 -3.18
CA ILE A 15 -11.07 -3.99 -2.87
C ILE A 15 -11.19 -4.21 -1.36
N PRO A 16 -11.42 -3.14 -0.56
CA PRO A 16 -11.55 -3.27 0.88
C PRO A 16 -12.91 -3.85 1.24
N VAL A 17 -12.97 -4.56 2.36
CA VAL A 17 -14.20 -5.02 3.02
C VAL A 17 -14.14 -4.55 4.46
N ASN A 18 -14.94 -3.55 4.80
CA ASN A 18 -14.95 -2.88 6.10
C ASN A 18 -16.39 -2.46 6.44
N PRO A 19 -16.67 -1.92 7.64
CA PRO A 19 -18.06 -1.64 8.01
C PRO A 19 -18.79 -0.63 7.12
N ALA A 20 -18.08 0.19 6.34
CA ALA A 20 -18.72 1.14 5.41
C ALA A 20 -19.36 0.43 4.20
N ASN A 21 -18.85 -0.74 3.79
CA ASN A 21 -19.39 -1.51 2.65
C ASN A 21 -19.86 -2.93 3.01
N PHE A 22 -19.57 -3.39 4.23
CA PHE A 22 -20.09 -4.62 4.80
C PHE A 22 -20.44 -4.38 6.29
N PRO A 23 -21.60 -3.76 6.58
CA PRO A 23 -21.96 -3.29 7.93
C PRO A 23 -22.00 -4.37 9.01
N GLY A 24 -22.09 -5.65 8.63
CA GLY A 24 -21.98 -6.78 9.55
C GLY A 24 -20.64 -6.88 10.28
N LEU A 25 -19.61 -6.15 9.84
CA LEU A 25 -18.33 -6.05 10.55
C LEU A 25 -18.33 -5.02 11.69
N ASN A 26 -19.40 -4.23 11.83
CA ASN A 26 -19.53 -3.29 12.93
C ASN A 26 -19.36 -4.03 14.26
N THR A 27 -18.56 -3.45 15.15
CA THR A 27 -18.21 -3.98 16.49
C THR A 27 -17.40 -5.28 16.50
N LEU A 28 -17.16 -5.94 15.36
CA LEU A 28 -16.38 -7.19 15.30
C LEU A 28 -14.87 -6.99 15.36
N GLY A 29 -14.39 -5.75 15.34
CA GLY A 29 -12.96 -5.47 15.47
C GLY A 29 -12.11 -5.90 14.28
N MET A 30 -12.69 -6.11 13.09
CA MET A 30 -11.95 -6.63 11.92
C MET A 30 -12.37 -6.02 10.59
N SER A 31 -11.49 -6.14 9.60
CA SER A 31 -11.74 -5.81 8.20
C SER A 31 -10.85 -6.67 7.29
N PHE A 32 -11.12 -6.66 5.99
CA PHE A 32 -10.40 -7.45 5.00
C PHE A 32 -10.07 -6.61 3.77
N VAL A 33 -9.15 -7.10 2.95
CA VAL A 33 -8.85 -6.53 1.64
C VAL A 33 -8.52 -7.62 0.65
N ARG A 34 -8.99 -7.48 -0.59
CA ARG A 34 -8.41 -8.16 -1.74
C ARG A 34 -7.50 -7.18 -2.46
N ALA A 35 -6.27 -7.57 -2.72
CA ALA A 35 -5.32 -6.81 -3.52
C ALA A 35 -4.92 -7.62 -4.76
N ASP A 36 -5.09 -7.06 -5.94
CA ASP A 36 -4.63 -7.63 -7.20
C ASP A 36 -3.42 -6.83 -7.70
N LEU A 37 -2.34 -7.52 -8.09
CA LEU A 37 -1.11 -6.94 -8.60
C LEU A 37 -0.84 -7.44 -10.01
N LYS A 38 -0.59 -6.54 -10.98
CA LYS A 38 -0.07 -6.92 -12.31
C LYS A 38 1.33 -7.57 -12.17
N ALA A 39 1.82 -8.23 -13.22
CA ALA A 39 3.22 -8.68 -13.26
C ALA A 39 4.16 -7.49 -13.06
N GLY A 40 5.13 -7.60 -12.15
CA GLY A 40 6.06 -6.52 -11.79
C GLY A 40 5.48 -5.40 -10.92
N ALA A 41 4.18 -5.42 -10.61
CA ALA A 41 3.54 -4.37 -9.81
C ALA A 41 3.99 -4.38 -8.35
N ILE A 42 3.88 -3.21 -7.71
CA ILE A 42 4.19 -3.04 -6.29
C ILE A 42 3.00 -2.48 -5.52
N ASN A 43 2.89 -2.91 -4.27
CA ASN A 43 2.28 -2.13 -3.22
C ASN A 43 3.42 -1.45 -2.44
N PRO A 44 3.62 -0.12 -2.56
CA PRO A 44 4.76 0.58 -1.97
C PRO A 44 4.86 0.35 -0.46
N PRO A 45 6.06 0.55 0.13
CA PRO A 45 6.26 0.47 1.57
C PRO A 45 5.20 1.29 2.33
N HIS A 46 4.51 0.64 3.25
CA HIS A 46 3.42 1.22 4.02
C HIS A 46 3.21 0.51 5.35
N PHE A 47 2.39 1.12 6.20
CA PHE A 47 1.98 0.54 7.47
C PHE A 47 0.52 0.85 7.77
N HIS A 48 -0.04 0.12 8.73
CA HIS A 48 -1.40 0.29 9.23
C HIS A 48 -1.33 0.86 10.64
N PRO A 49 -1.70 2.14 10.86
CA PRO A 49 -1.55 2.79 12.17
C PRO A 49 -2.48 2.22 13.24
N ARG A 50 -3.51 1.44 12.86
CA ARG A 50 -4.56 0.98 13.78
C ARG A 50 -4.85 -0.52 13.70
N ALA A 51 -4.01 -1.30 13.02
CA ALA A 51 -4.19 -2.75 12.95
C ALA A 51 -2.90 -3.48 12.59
N THR A 52 -2.84 -4.75 12.95
CA THR A 52 -1.94 -5.74 12.36
C THR A 52 -2.63 -6.38 11.16
N GLU A 53 -1.86 -6.73 10.13
CA GLU A 53 -2.32 -7.44 8.95
C GLU A 53 -1.81 -8.88 8.94
N ILE A 54 -2.69 -9.82 8.57
CA ILE A 54 -2.30 -11.16 8.13
C ILE A 54 -2.72 -11.33 6.67
N THR A 55 -1.79 -11.81 5.85
CA THR A 55 -1.99 -11.91 4.40
C THR A 55 -1.86 -13.34 3.90
N LEU A 56 -2.82 -13.76 3.09
CA LEU A 56 -2.76 -14.96 2.28
C LEU A 56 -2.52 -14.58 0.82
N CYS A 57 -1.37 -14.98 0.28
CA CYS A 57 -1.20 -15.03 -1.16
C CYS A 57 -1.99 -16.22 -1.72
N GLY A 58 -2.59 -16.05 -2.89
CA GLY A 58 -2.95 -17.23 -3.71
C GLY A 58 -1.72 -18.08 -4.06
N ALA A 59 -1.88 -19.06 -4.97
CA ALA A 59 -0.84 -20.01 -5.40
C ALA A 59 0.44 -19.41 -6.06
N ARG A 60 0.80 -18.14 -5.78
CA ARG A 60 1.93 -17.41 -6.36
C ARG A 60 2.75 -16.69 -5.29
N LYS A 61 4.04 -16.49 -5.58
CA LYS A 61 5.02 -15.90 -4.66
C LYS A 61 4.82 -14.38 -4.54
N CYS A 62 4.35 -13.92 -3.38
CA CYS A 62 4.53 -12.52 -2.96
C CYS A 62 5.32 -12.51 -1.64
N LEU A 63 6.14 -11.48 -1.44
CA LEU A 63 6.96 -11.29 -0.23
C LEU A 63 6.26 -10.29 0.69
N PHE A 64 6.28 -10.57 2.01
CA PHE A 64 5.74 -9.68 3.05
C PHE A 64 6.79 -9.41 4.13
N ARG A 65 6.80 -8.20 4.71
CA ARG A 65 7.72 -7.83 5.79
C ARG A 65 7.13 -6.84 6.81
N GLY A 66 6.57 -7.30 7.93
CA GLY A 66 6.55 -6.56 9.20
C GLY A 66 5.71 -5.27 9.32
N LEU A 67 5.98 -4.50 10.39
CA LEU A 67 5.25 -3.29 10.81
C LEU A 67 5.17 -2.22 9.70
N ALA A 68 6.28 -1.99 9.01
CA ALA A 68 6.34 -1.31 7.72
C ALA A 68 6.68 -2.34 6.65
N HIS A 69 5.75 -2.59 5.72
CA HIS A 69 5.86 -3.66 4.74
C HIS A 69 5.54 -3.18 3.33
N PHE A 70 5.88 -4.04 2.36
CA PHE A 70 5.56 -3.85 0.96
C PHE A 70 5.17 -5.20 0.36
N GLN A 71 4.57 -5.17 -0.83
CA GLN A 71 4.36 -6.35 -1.66
C GLN A 71 4.87 -6.07 -3.07
N MET A 72 5.47 -7.07 -3.69
CA MET A 72 5.87 -7.05 -5.09
C MET A 72 5.47 -8.35 -5.76
N ASN A 73 4.85 -8.25 -6.93
CA ASN A 73 4.60 -9.40 -7.77
C ASN A 73 5.82 -9.69 -8.65
N VAL A 74 6.63 -10.66 -8.25
CA VAL A 74 7.83 -11.11 -8.99
C VAL A 74 7.51 -12.14 -10.08
N GLY A 75 6.25 -12.52 -10.24
CA GLY A 75 5.79 -13.42 -11.29
C GLY A 75 5.51 -12.72 -12.62
N ASP A 76 5.39 -13.52 -13.67
CA ASP A 76 5.06 -13.10 -15.05
C ASP A 76 3.56 -12.88 -15.27
N LYS A 77 2.72 -13.26 -14.30
CA LYS A 77 1.25 -13.18 -14.35
C LYS A 77 0.71 -12.35 -13.20
N PRO A 78 -0.48 -11.73 -13.34
CA PRO A 78 -1.12 -11.02 -12.24
C PRO A 78 -1.30 -11.92 -11.01
N SER A 79 -1.08 -11.39 -9.81
CA SER A 79 -1.24 -12.10 -8.53
C SER A 79 -2.37 -11.49 -7.69
N THR A 80 -2.93 -12.28 -6.79
CA THR A 80 -3.98 -11.84 -5.85
C THR A 80 -3.55 -12.17 -4.43
N VAL A 81 -3.72 -11.21 -3.54
CA VAL A 81 -3.46 -11.29 -2.11
C VAL A 81 -4.76 -10.98 -1.37
N PHE A 82 -5.04 -11.73 -0.31
CA PHE A 82 -6.11 -11.46 0.63
C PHE A 82 -5.50 -11.07 1.97
N GLY A 83 -5.80 -9.87 2.45
CA GLY A 83 -5.41 -9.38 3.77
C GLY A 83 -6.59 -9.41 4.74
N SER A 84 -6.31 -9.69 6.00
CA SER A 84 -7.23 -9.54 7.14
C SER A 84 -6.56 -8.67 8.20
N PHE A 85 -7.35 -7.81 8.83
CA PHE A 85 -6.88 -6.86 9.84
C PHE A 85 -7.63 -7.07 11.16
N ASN A 86 -6.93 -6.97 12.29
CA ASN A 86 -7.56 -6.92 13.62
C ASN A 86 -8.06 -5.50 14.00
N GLY A 87 -8.54 -4.75 13.01
CA GLY A 87 -9.19 -3.47 13.18
C GLY A 87 -10.20 -3.22 12.08
N GLN A 88 -11.35 -2.63 12.44
CA GLN A 88 -12.43 -2.30 11.51
C GLN A 88 -12.04 -1.18 10.52
N ASN A 89 -11.11 -0.33 10.94
CA ASN A 89 -10.55 0.74 10.13
C ASN A 89 -9.03 0.77 10.31
N PRO A 90 -8.27 -0.10 9.62
CA PRO A 90 -6.83 -0.25 9.83
C PRO A 90 -6.06 1.02 9.46
N GLY A 91 -6.59 1.81 8.52
CA GLY A 91 -5.86 2.89 7.84
C GLY A 91 -4.75 2.33 6.95
N SER A 92 -4.16 3.16 6.10
CA SER A 92 -2.94 2.80 5.35
C SER A 92 -2.15 4.06 5.09
N GLN A 93 -0.87 4.08 5.49
CA GLN A 93 0.03 5.19 5.22
C GLN A 93 1.17 4.71 4.32
N LYS A 94 1.19 5.18 3.08
CA LYS A 94 2.29 4.91 2.14
C LYS A 94 3.48 5.77 2.55
N ILE A 95 4.60 5.14 2.88
CA ILE A 95 5.81 5.80 3.38
C ILE A 95 6.34 6.83 2.37
N PRO A 96 6.46 6.55 1.06
CA PRO A 96 6.96 7.53 0.11
C PRO A 96 6.11 8.81 0.10
N THR A 97 4.78 8.67 0.01
CA THR A 97 3.85 9.81 0.05
C THR A 97 3.85 10.52 1.40
N ALA A 98 3.94 9.79 2.51
CA ALA A 98 3.98 10.37 3.85
C ALA A 98 5.25 11.20 4.12
N ILE A 99 6.37 10.86 3.49
CA ILE A 99 7.65 11.57 3.65
C ILE A 99 7.76 12.71 2.65
N PHE A 100 7.61 12.42 1.35
CA PHE A 100 7.93 13.39 0.30
C PHE A 100 6.69 14.14 -0.22
N GLY A 101 5.47 13.66 0.05
CA GLY A 101 4.21 14.30 -0.37
C GLY A 101 3.48 15.08 0.74
N SER A 102 4.01 15.11 1.96
CA SER A 102 3.33 15.69 3.13
C SER A 102 3.64 17.16 3.41
N GLY A 103 4.48 17.80 2.58
CA GLY A 103 4.90 19.19 2.77
C GLY A 103 5.99 19.38 3.83
N ILE A 104 6.70 18.31 4.22
CA ILE A 104 7.92 18.44 5.02
C ILE A 104 8.91 19.34 4.25
N ASP A 105 9.51 20.27 5.01
CA ASP A 105 10.49 21.23 4.53
C ASP A 105 11.66 20.56 3.81
N ASP A 106 12.05 21.12 2.66
CA ASP A 106 13.10 20.54 1.81
C ASP A 106 14.45 20.54 2.51
N GLU A 107 14.80 21.61 3.25
CA GLU A 107 16.07 21.67 3.98
C GLU A 107 16.12 20.58 5.07
N LEU A 108 15.00 20.31 5.73
CA LEU A 108 14.89 19.20 6.68
C LEU A 108 15.05 17.83 5.98
N LEU A 109 14.39 17.61 4.84
CA LEU A 109 14.52 16.36 4.07
C LEU A 109 15.95 16.16 3.56
N GLU A 110 16.61 17.21 3.08
CA GLU A 110 18.00 17.19 2.64
C GLU A 110 18.93 16.75 3.78
N LYS A 111 18.77 17.35 4.97
CA LYS A 111 19.56 16.99 6.16
C LYS A 111 19.27 15.58 6.66
N ALA A 112 17.99 15.18 6.68
CA ALA A 112 17.57 13.87 7.20
C ALA A 112 18.02 12.70 6.31
N PHE A 113 18.01 12.89 4.99
CA PHE A 113 18.36 11.85 4.02
C PHE A 113 19.77 12.00 3.43
N GLY A 114 20.46 13.10 3.68
CA GLY A 114 21.78 13.39 3.11
C GLY A 114 21.74 13.56 1.60
N LEU A 115 20.66 14.13 1.07
CA LEU A 115 20.40 14.28 -0.36
C LEU A 115 20.48 15.74 -0.78
N SER A 116 20.82 15.98 -2.05
CA SER A 116 20.80 17.33 -2.64
C SER A 116 19.36 17.80 -2.90
N PRO A 117 19.13 19.13 -3.02
CA PRO A 117 17.83 19.69 -3.38
C PRO A 117 17.24 19.07 -4.65
N LYS A 118 18.10 18.82 -5.66
CA LYS A 118 17.71 18.17 -6.92
C LYS A 118 17.18 16.74 -6.69
N GLN A 119 17.85 15.97 -5.82
CA GLN A 119 17.41 14.60 -5.51
C GLN A 119 16.10 14.59 -4.73
N ILE A 120 15.90 15.50 -3.79
CA ILE A 120 14.63 15.67 -3.08
C ILE A 120 13.51 16.04 -4.06
N GLY A 121 13.76 17.00 -4.96
CA GLY A 121 12.82 17.37 -6.03
C GLY A 121 12.42 16.18 -6.89
N MET A 122 13.37 15.35 -7.32
CA MET A 122 13.10 14.13 -8.09
C MET A 122 12.24 13.11 -7.32
N LEU A 123 12.47 12.94 -6.02
CA LEU A 123 11.67 12.04 -5.18
C LEU A 123 10.24 12.55 -5.00
N LYS A 124 10.05 13.87 -4.89
CA LYS A 124 8.72 14.50 -4.81
C LYS A 124 7.95 14.37 -6.13
N GLU A 125 8.59 14.66 -7.26
CA GLU A 125 7.99 14.54 -8.59
C GLU A 125 7.55 13.10 -8.91
N GLY A 126 8.33 12.11 -8.48
CA GLY A 126 8.03 10.69 -8.69
C GLY A 126 6.75 10.19 -7.99
N LEU A 127 6.11 11.01 -7.16
CA LEU A 127 4.86 10.70 -6.45
C LEU A 127 3.63 11.35 -7.06
N ILE A 128 3.80 12.28 -8.00
CA ILE A 128 2.71 12.94 -8.70
C ILE A 128 2.27 12.01 -9.83
N PRO A 129 0.98 11.62 -9.90
CA PRO A 129 0.47 10.83 -11.01
C PRO A 129 0.78 11.52 -12.34
N LYS A 130 1.37 10.79 -13.28
CA LYS A 130 1.61 11.32 -14.63
C LYS A 130 0.34 11.07 -15.43
N GLY A 131 -0.43 12.14 -15.62
CA GLY A 131 -1.69 12.15 -16.39
C GLY A 131 -1.55 11.63 -17.81
#